data_AF-A0A957ESR7-F1
#
_entry.id   AF-A0A957ESR7-F1
#
_cell.length_a   1.000
_cell.length_b   1.000
_cell.length_c   1.000
_cell.angle_alpha   90.00
_cell.angle_beta   90.00
_cell.angle_gamma   90.00
#
_symmetry.space_group_name_H-M   'P 1'
#
loop_
_entity.id
_entity.type
_entity.pdbx_description
1 polymer ?
#
loop_
_entity_poly.entity_id
_entity_poly.type
_entity_poly.pdbx_seq_one_letter_code
_entity_poly.pdbx_strand_id
1 'polypeptide(L)'
;MRGWRLLLIGLLVLLLGCNLQEEAKATPSLTVQQTELWPDSGCSGQFVARELPHVTGMAVERIGFFYSNGSGVAVNDLDNDGDLDIVMGNLLGPNQIFWNGGGWYFRPSVLFEGSARAVTAVDVDGDSLIDIVIATRNGDVRFWRNLGNEQFVEERLIGVTAYAYSLDWGDIDQDGDLDLLTASYDASLAKQTPLYQESHRAGVSIYLQ
;
A
#
# COMPACT_ATOMS: atom_id res chain seq x y z
N MET A 1 0.76 -66.82 -15.17
CA MET A 1 1.82 -67.39 -16.05
C MET A 1 2.15 -66.38 -17.14
N ARG A 2 3.44 -66.31 -17.48
CA ARG A 2 4.11 -65.38 -18.41
C ARG A 2 3.45 -65.19 -19.78
N GLY A 3 3.73 -64.02 -20.39
CA GLY A 3 3.93 -63.85 -21.83
C GLY A 3 3.26 -62.56 -22.34
N TRP A 4 3.99 -61.47 -22.66
CA TRP A 4 4.74 -61.19 -23.91
C TRP A 4 3.85 -61.34 -25.17
N ARG A 5 3.88 -60.50 -26.21
CA ARG A 5 4.68 -59.32 -26.59
C ARG A 5 4.12 -58.84 -27.96
N LEU A 6 4.27 -57.55 -28.24
CA LEU A 6 4.64 -56.91 -29.53
C LEU A 6 3.72 -57.15 -30.76
N LEU A 7 2.94 -56.18 -31.26
CA LEU A 7 3.29 -54.94 -32.02
C LEU A 7 4.15 -55.16 -33.28
N LEU A 8 3.63 -54.71 -34.43
CA LEU A 8 4.33 -54.22 -35.65
C LEU A 8 3.25 -53.64 -36.59
N ILE A 9 2.96 -52.34 -36.57
CA ILE A 9 3.65 -51.19 -37.20
C ILE A 9 3.56 -51.22 -38.74
N GLY A 10 2.80 -50.26 -39.27
CA GLY A 10 2.67 -49.94 -40.69
C GLY A 10 2.83 -48.44 -40.95
N LEU A 11 4.05 -48.09 -41.33
CA LEU A 11 4.60 -46.94 -42.07
C LEU A 11 3.80 -45.63 -42.29
N LEU A 12 4.36 -44.61 -41.64
CA LEU A 12 4.42 -43.16 -41.84
C LEU A 12 4.26 -42.59 -43.27
N VAL A 13 3.46 -41.53 -43.39
CA VAL A 13 3.52 -40.53 -44.49
C VAL A 13 3.80 -39.17 -43.86
N LEU A 14 4.94 -38.56 -44.24
CA LEU A 14 5.45 -37.28 -43.75
C LEU A 14 4.80 -36.12 -44.52
N LEU A 15 4.03 -35.29 -43.83
CA LEU A 15 3.62 -33.96 -44.28
C LEU A 15 4.44 -32.92 -43.50
N LEU A 16 5.28 -32.17 -44.22
CA LEU A 16 6.06 -31.05 -43.70
C LEU A 16 5.10 -29.87 -43.41
N GLY A 17 4.64 -29.78 -42.16
CA GLY A 17 3.96 -28.60 -41.63
C GLY A 17 4.98 -27.55 -41.19
N CYS A 18 4.73 -26.28 -41.54
CA CYS A 18 5.42 -25.13 -40.95
C CYS A 18 5.21 -25.14 -39.43
N ASN A 19 6.28 -25.40 -38.66
CA ASN A 19 6.29 -25.14 -37.22
C ASN A 19 6.70 -23.67 -37.01
N LEU A 20 5.74 -22.80 -36.78
CA LEU A 20 5.99 -21.58 -36.02
C LEU A 20 6.17 -22.02 -34.56
N GLN A 21 7.42 -22.16 -34.13
CA GLN A 21 7.72 -22.27 -32.70
C GLN A 21 7.45 -20.89 -32.08
N GLU A 22 6.33 -20.76 -31.38
CA GLU A 22 6.23 -19.76 -30.32
C GLU A 22 7.30 -20.13 -29.28
N GLU A 23 8.37 -19.34 -29.23
CA GLU A 23 9.27 -19.36 -28.07
C GLU A 23 8.44 -18.90 -26.87
N ALA A 24 8.10 -19.84 -25.99
CA ALA A 24 7.55 -19.54 -24.68
C ALA A 24 8.54 -18.62 -23.95
N LYS A 25 8.23 -17.33 -23.91
CA LYS A 25 9.01 -16.33 -23.17
C LYS A 25 9.03 -16.77 -21.72
N ALA A 26 10.19 -17.22 -21.23
CA ALA A 26 10.36 -17.64 -19.85
C ALA A 26 9.89 -16.51 -18.93
N THR A 27 8.78 -16.72 -18.22
CA THR A 27 8.35 -15.81 -17.16
C THR A 27 9.46 -15.82 -16.11
N PRO A 28 10.06 -14.67 -15.78
CA PRO A 28 11.08 -14.62 -14.74
C PRO A 28 10.45 -15.16 -13.46
N SER A 29 10.95 -16.29 -12.96
CA SER A 29 10.53 -16.83 -11.68
C SER A 29 11.09 -15.93 -10.59
N LEU A 30 10.24 -15.10 -10.01
CA LEU A 30 10.58 -14.33 -8.83
C LEU A 30 10.80 -15.32 -7.69
N THR A 31 12.02 -15.35 -7.13
CA THR A 31 12.28 -16.12 -5.91
C THR A 31 11.97 -15.21 -4.72
N VAL A 32 10.92 -15.54 -3.98
CA VAL A 32 10.59 -14.87 -2.72
C VAL A 32 11.41 -15.52 -1.60
N GLN A 33 12.17 -14.72 -0.85
CA GLN A 33 12.86 -15.16 0.37
C GLN A 33 12.13 -14.62 1.61
N GLN A 34 11.91 -15.49 2.59
CA GLN A 34 11.30 -15.17 3.88
C GLN A 34 12.38 -15.20 4.99
N THR A 35 12.42 -14.17 5.82
CA THR A 35 13.33 -14.07 6.97
C THR A 35 12.53 -13.73 8.22
N GLU A 36 12.74 -14.48 9.31
CA GLU A 36 12.18 -14.15 10.63
C GLU A 36 12.80 -12.85 11.14
N LEU A 37 11.96 -11.85 11.42
CA LEU A 37 12.46 -10.58 11.95
C LEU A 37 12.68 -10.65 13.46
N TRP A 38 11.78 -11.31 14.20
CA TRP A 38 11.97 -11.58 15.62
C TRP A 38 11.31 -12.88 16.06
N PRO A 39 11.96 -13.64 16.97
CA PRO A 39 11.38 -14.85 17.52
C PRO A 39 10.19 -14.53 18.46
N ASP A 40 9.25 -15.49 18.52
CA ASP A 40 8.14 -15.48 19.47
C ASP A 40 8.67 -15.45 20.91
N SER A 41 8.16 -14.51 21.70
CA SER A 41 8.53 -14.33 23.12
C SER A 41 7.42 -14.73 24.09
N GLY A 42 6.26 -15.16 23.58
CA GLY A 42 5.04 -15.32 24.38
C GLY A 42 4.46 -14.01 24.92
N CYS A 43 3.29 -14.10 25.54
CA CYS A 43 2.58 -12.96 26.14
C CYS A 43 3.18 -12.57 27.49
N SER A 44 3.84 -11.41 27.55
CA SER A 44 4.46 -10.86 28.77
C SER A 44 3.53 -9.99 29.63
N GLY A 45 2.35 -9.64 29.12
CA GLY A 45 1.44 -8.68 29.77
C GLY A 45 1.96 -7.24 29.77
N GLN A 46 2.98 -6.93 28.97
CA GLN A 46 3.56 -5.61 28.81
C GLN A 46 3.73 -5.31 27.31
N PHE A 47 3.69 -4.03 26.93
CA PHE A 47 4.06 -3.62 25.58
C PHE A 47 5.55 -3.87 25.37
N VAL A 48 5.88 -4.71 24.39
CA VAL A 48 7.25 -4.94 23.94
C VAL A 48 7.41 -4.24 22.60
N ALA A 49 8.19 -3.16 22.56
CA ALA A 49 8.52 -2.50 21.31
C ALA A 49 9.40 -3.44 20.46
N ARG A 50 8.96 -3.72 19.23
CA ARG A 50 9.74 -4.42 18.21
C ARG A 50 9.93 -3.45 17.05
N GLU A 51 11.17 -3.06 16.83
CA GLU A 51 11.53 -2.12 15.77
C GLU A 51 11.56 -2.87 14.45
N LEU A 52 10.60 -2.61 13.56
CA LEU A 52 10.65 -3.05 12.16
C LEU A 52 11.96 -2.56 11.52
N PRO A 53 12.53 -3.29 10.54
CA PRO A 53 13.72 -2.86 9.79
C PRO A 53 13.39 -1.70 8.83
N HIS A 54 12.58 -0.75 9.30
CA HIS A 54 12.21 0.47 8.62
C HIS A 54 12.48 1.63 9.55
N VAL A 55 13.23 2.60 9.05
CA VAL A 55 13.45 3.87 9.73
C VAL A 55 13.09 4.96 8.73
N THR A 56 12.16 5.83 9.11
CA THR A 56 11.97 7.12 8.45
C THR A 56 13.21 7.98 8.73
N GLY A 57 14.12 8.04 7.76
CA GLY A 57 15.38 8.78 7.83
C GLY A 57 15.46 9.89 6.78
N MET A 58 16.32 10.89 7.02
CA MET A 58 16.77 11.85 6.01
C MET A 58 18.27 11.68 5.79
N ALA A 59 18.73 11.60 4.54
CA ALA A 59 20.17 11.61 4.22
C ALA A 59 20.68 13.06 4.13
N VAL A 60 20.93 13.72 5.26
CA VAL A 60 21.51 15.08 5.30
C VAL A 60 22.54 15.25 6.44
N GLU A 61 23.62 15.97 6.18
CA GLU A 61 24.78 16.13 7.10
C GLU A 61 24.53 17.06 8.31
N ARG A 62 23.41 17.79 8.35
CA ARG A 62 23.02 18.61 9.52
C ARG A 62 21.52 18.56 9.75
N ILE A 63 21.14 18.18 10.96
CA ILE A 63 19.76 18.20 11.42
C ILE A 63 19.43 19.63 11.86
N GLY A 64 18.71 20.36 11.02
CA GLY A 64 17.92 21.52 11.44
C GLY A 64 16.56 21.02 11.94
N PHE A 65 16.19 21.34 13.17
CA PHE A 65 14.94 20.87 13.76
C PHE A 65 13.71 21.34 12.95
N PHE A 66 12.74 20.42 12.86
CA PHE A 66 11.35 20.51 12.34
C PHE A 66 11.09 20.27 10.85
N TYR A 67 11.45 19.08 10.35
CA TYR A 67 10.59 18.36 9.39
C TYR A 67 10.46 16.92 9.89
N SER A 68 9.31 16.62 10.49
CA SER A 68 9.00 15.37 11.23
C SER A 68 9.15 14.13 10.35
N ASN A 69 9.94 13.15 10.80
CA ASN A 69 10.06 11.81 10.21
C ASN A 69 8.92 10.87 10.68
N GLY A 70 7.69 11.36 10.69
CA GLY A 70 6.49 10.58 10.99
C GLY A 70 5.36 11.06 10.10
N SER A 71 4.87 10.18 9.23
CA SER A 71 4.10 10.53 8.02
C SER A 71 2.80 9.71 7.88
N GLY A 72 2.37 9.10 8.98
CA GLY A 72 1.16 8.30 9.07
C GLY A 72 1.45 6.79 9.13
N VAL A 73 0.60 6.07 9.85
CA VAL A 73 0.59 4.61 9.92
C VAL A 73 -0.86 4.16 9.90
N ALA A 74 -1.14 3.06 9.20
CA ALA A 74 -2.41 2.37 9.27
C ALA A 74 -2.16 0.88 9.51
N VAL A 75 -3.12 0.22 10.16
CA VAL A 75 -3.09 -1.22 10.44
C VAL A 75 -4.44 -1.80 10.07
N ASN A 76 -4.46 -2.79 9.18
CA ASN A 76 -5.66 -3.53 8.80
C ASN A 76 -5.26 -4.83 8.09
N ASP A 77 -6.18 -5.77 7.93
CA ASP A 77 -5.98 -6.97 7.10
C ASP A 77 -6.21 -6.59 5.63
N LEU A 78 -5.13 -6.42 4.86
CA LEU A 78 -5.19 -5.87 3.49
C LEU A 78 -5.24 -6.97 2.42
N ASP A 79 -4.86 -8.20 2.75
CA ASP A 79 -4.94 -9.35 1.85
C ASP A 79 -5.99 -10.41 2.24
N ASN A 80 -6.73 -10.16 3.33
CA ASN A 80 -7.79 -11.01 3.87
C ASN A 80 -7.30 -12.40 4.31
N ASP A 81 -6.05 -12.49 4.78
CA ASP A 81 -5.50 -13.73 5.31
C ASP A 81 -5.75 -13.92 6.83
N GLY A 82 -6.27 -12.88 7.49
CA GLY A 82 -6.63 -12.86 8.91
C GLY A 82 -5.54 -12.30 9.81
N ASP A 83 -4.36 -11.98 9.29
CA ASP A 83 -3.28 -11.31 10.00
C ASP A 83 -3.28 -9.79 9.66
N LEU A 84 -3.08 -8.94 10.68
CA LEU A 84 -3.09 -7.49 10.45
C LEU A 84 -1.78 -7.04 9.80
N ASP A 85 -1.89 -6.35 8.66
CA ASP A 85 -0.81 -5.70 7.94
C ASP A 85 -0.57 -4.26 8.41
N ILE A 86 0.57 -3.70 8.01
CA ILE A 86 0.96 -2.34 8.40
C ILE A 86 1.27 -1.51 7.16
N VAL A 87 0.62 -0.36 7.00
CA VAL A 87 1.01 0.65 6.00
C VAL A 87 1.79 1.75 6.70
N MET A 88 3.01 2.00 6.23
CA MET A 88 3.86 3.08 6.73
C MET A 88 3.99 4.19 5.69
N GLY A 89 3.62 5.40 6.10
CA GLY A 89 3.90 6.62 5.37
C GLY A 89 5.32 7.11 5.67
N ASN A 90 6.00 7.61 4.64
CA ASN A 90 7.33 8.20 4.71
C ASN A 90 7.36 9.57 4.01
N LEU A 91 7.90 10.59 4.69
CA LEU A 91 8.01 11.94 4.15
C LEU A 91 9.09 12.06 3.05
N LEU A 92 10.20 11.32 3.20
CA LEU A 92 11.43 11.48 2.40
C LEU A 92 12.07 10.15 2.00
N GLY A 93 11.28 9.08 1.98
CA GLY A 93 11.67 7.73 1.58
C GLY A 93 10.44 6.91 1.17
N PRO A 94 10.55 5.58 1.05
CA PRO A 94 9.48 4.76 0.50
C PRO A 94 8.31 4.66 1.47
N ASN A 95 7.10 4.83 0.95
CA ASN A 95 5.85 4.46 1.59
C ASN A 95 5.61 2.99 1.29
N GLN A 96 5.33 2.19 2.31
CA GLN A 96 5.38 0.73 2.19
C GLN A 96 4.22 0.06 2.92
N ILE A 97 3.74 -1.04 2.36
CA ILE A 97 2.95 -2.04 3.09
C ILE A 97 3.95 -3.07 3.65
N PHE A 98 3.75 -3.48 4.90
CA PHE A 98 4.41 -4.61 5.53
C PHE A 98 3.36 -5.70 5.69
N TRP A 99 3.39 -6.66 4.76
CA TRP A 99 2.51 -7.83 4.74
C TRP A 99 2.87 -8.77 5.88
N ASN A 100 1.94 -9.05 6.78
CA ASN A 100 2.14 -9.87 7.96
C ASN A 100 1.71 -11.32 7.70
N GLY A 101 2.65 -12.21 7.38
CA GLY A 101 2.35 -13.64 7.19
C GLY A 101 2.22 -14.43 8.50
N GLY A 102 1.82 -13.78 9.58
CA GLY A 102 1.75 -14.34 10.93
C GLY A 102 3.11 -14.49 11.61
N GLY A 103 3.10 -14.78 12.91
CA GLY A 103 4.31 -15.11 13.68
C GLY A 103 5.40 -14.03 13.70
N TRP A 104 5.04 -12.76 13.47
CA TRP A 104 5.95 -11.61 13.32
C TRP A 104 6.81 -11.62 12.05
N TYR A 105 6.39 -12.32 10.99
CA TYR A 105 7.06 -12.31 9.70
C TYR A 105 6.46 -11.26 8.78
N PHE A 106 7.21 -10.20 8.49
CA PHE A 106 6.76 -9.12 7.61
C PHE A 106 7.50 -9.08 6.28
N ARG A 107 6.76 -8.97 5.17
CA ARG A 107 7.32 -8.71 3.84
C ARG A 107 6.97 -7.29 3.36
N PRO A 108 7.97 -6.43 3.10
CA PRO A 108 7.70 -5.08 2.62
C PRO A 108 7.35 -5.06 1.13
N SER A 109 6.39 -4.22 0.75
CA SER A 109 6.07 -3.83 -0.63
C SER A 109 5.99 -2.31 -0.74
N VAL A 110 6.60 -1.73 -1.76
CA VAL A 110 6.64 -0.27 -1.95
C VAL A 110 5.40 0.19 -2.71
N LEU A 111 4.71 1.20 -2.18
CA LEU A 111 3.61 1.89 -2.85
C LEU A 111 4.13 3.03 -3.74
N PHE A 112 4.87 3.96 -3.15
CA PHE A 112 5.44 5.13 -3.82
C PHE A 112 6.48 5.83 -2.94
N GLU A 113 7.19 6.81 -3.49
CA GLU A 113 8.25 7.54 -2.79
C GLU A 113 7.80 8.88 -2.19
N GLY A 114 8.13 9.08 -0.90
CA GLY A 114 8.08 10.33 -0.17
C GLY A 114 6.68 10.93 0.03
N SER A 115 6.67 12.16 0.53
CA SER A 115 5.51 13.05 0.61
C SER A 115 4.30 12.58 1.41
N ALA A 116 4.25 11.40 2.03
CA ALA A 116 3.13 11.03 2.88
C ALA A 116 3.11 11.87 4.16
N ARG A 117 1.91 12.03 4.70
CA ARG A 117 1.66 12.82 5.91
C ARG A 117 0.66 12.15 6.86
N ALA A 118 -0.41 11.60 6.31
CA ALA A 118 -1.33 10.73 7.03
C ALA A 118 -1.66 9.53 6.15
N VAL A 119 -1.91 8.38 6.78
CA VAL A 119 -2.26 7.13 6.11
C VAL A 119 -3.49 6.59 6.81
N THR A 120 -4.48 6.17 6.04
CA THR A 120 -5.71 5.51 6.52
C THR A 120 -5.94 4.25 5.70
N ALA A 121 -6.46 3.21 6.35
CA ALA A 121 -6.88 1.97 5.69
C ALA A 121 -8.37 1.77 5.95
N VAL A 122 -9.18 1.77 4.89
CA VAL A 122 -10.65 1.77 4.94
C VAL A 122 -11.22 1.23 3.63
N ASP A 123 -12.35 0.54 3.66
CA ASP A 123 -13.10 0.12 2.47
C ASP A 123 -13.86 1.34 1.91
N VAL A 124 -13.38 1.92 0.81
CA VAL A 124 -13.92 3.18 0.27
C VAL A 124 -15.10 2.91 -0.68
N ASP A 125 -15.05 1.81 -1.43
CA ASP A 125 -16.03 1.51 -2.47
C ASP A 125 -17.05 0.43 -2.08
N GLY A 126 -16.96 -0.10 -0.85
CA GLY A 126 -17.91 -1.04 -0.27
C GLY A 126 -17.76 -2.46 -0.81
N ASP A 127 -16.62 -2.80 -1.42
CA ASP A 127 -16.38 -4.12 -2.01
C ASP A 127 -15.82 -5.15 -1.01
N SER A 128 -15.68 -4.76 0.27
CA SER A 128 -15.11 -5.54 1.37
C SER A 128 -13.61 -5.81 1.26
N LEU A 129 -12.90 -5.12 0.37
CA LEU A 129 -11.45 -5.05 0.36
C LEU A 129 -11.01 -3.74 0.99
N ILE A 130 -10.02 -3.81 1.89
CA ILE A 130 -9.54 -2.60 2.56
C ILE A 130 -8.61 -1.84 1.61
N ASP A 131 -8.97 -0.59 1.31
CA ASP A 131 -8.18 0.32 0.51
C ASP A 131 -7.20 1.14 1.35
N ILE A 132 -6.31 1.87 0.68
CA ILE A 132 -5.34 2.76 1.32
C ILE A 132 -5.53 4.19 0.83
N VAL A 133 -5.66 5.14 1.76
CA VAL A 133 -5.77 6.57 1.48
C VAL A 133 -4.64 7.32 2.18
N ILE A 134 -3.91 8.14 1.43
CA ILE A 134 -2.74 8.87 1.94
C ILE A 134 -2.89 10.36 1.65
N ALA A 135 -2.91 11.15 2.72
CA ALA A 135 -2.72 12.59 2.62
C ALA A 135 -1.23 12.91 2.47
N THR A 136 -0.92 13.87 1.62
CA THR A 136 0.46 14.22 1.28
C THR A 136 0.89 15.57 1.81
N ARG A 137 2.20 15.84 1.83
CA ARG A 137 2.79 17.09 2.29
C ARG A 137 2.32 18.31 1.51
N ASN A 138 2.01 18.15 0.22
CA ASN A 138 1.48 19.21 -0.64
C ASN A 138 -0.05 19.35 -0.56
N GLY A 139 -0.72 18.54 0.27
CA GLY A 139 -2.16 18.62 0.50
C GLY A 139 -2.99 17.74 -0.44
N ASP A 140 -2.36 16.99 -1.35
CA ASP A 140 -3.07 16.03 -2.20
C ASP A 140 -3.49 14.80 -1.38
N VAL A 141 -4.61 14.20 -1.79
CA VAL A 141 -5.06 12.89 -1.33
C VAL A 141 -4.78 11.88 -2.43
N ARG A 142 -4.06 10.81 -2.08
CA ARG A 142 -3.78 9.69 -2.97
C ARG A 142 -4.52 8.45 -2.49
N PHE A 143 -5.06 7.69 -3.42
CA PHE A 143 -5.91 6.54 -3.15
C PHE A 143 -5.41 5.32 -3.91
N TRP A 144 -5.27 4.21 -3.19
CA TRP A 144 -4.93 2.91 -3.74
C TRP A 144 -6.12 2.00 -3.47
N ARG A 145 -6.86 1.70 -4.53
CA ARG A 145 -7.95 0.76 -4.50
C ARG A 145 -7.40 -0.66 -4.49
N ASN A 146 -7.87 -1.47 -3.56
CA ASN A 146 -7.50 -2.86 -3.41
C ASN A 146 -8.22 -3.69 -4.46
N LEU A 147 -7.50 -4.57 -5.14
CA LEU A 147 -8.03 -5.50 -6.14
C LEU A 147 -7.99 -6.96 -5.64
N GLY A 148 -7.58 -7.15 -4.39
CA GLY A 148 -7.32 -8.43 -3.75
C GLY A 148 -5.99 -9.04 -4.18
N ASN A 149 -5.59 -10.12 -3.49
CA ASN A 149 -4.34 -10.82 -3.74
C ASN A 149 -3.11 -9.89 -3.75
N GLU A 150 -3.05 -8.96 -2.79
CA GLU A 150 -2.00 -7.95 -2.64
C GLU A 150 -1.84 -6.99 -3.84
N GLN A 151 -2.84 -6.89 -4.72
CA GLN A 151 -2.80 -5.98 -5.87
C GLN A 151 -3.54 -4.69 -5.54
N PHE A 152 -2.89 -3.55 -5.81
CA PHE A 152 -3.49 -2.23 -5.69
C PHE A 152 -3.35 -1.47 -6.99
N VAL A 153 -4.34 -0.62 -7.27
CA VAL A 153 -4.29 0.36 -8.35
C VAL A 153 -4.41 1.77 -7.77
N GLU A 154 -3.52 2.66 -8.20
CA GLU A 154 -3.64 4.07 -7.83
C GLU A 154 -4.75 4.74 -8.64
N GLU A 155 -5.69 5.35 -7.94
CA GLU A 155 -6.79 6.10 -8.50
C GLU A 155 -6.96 7.45 -7.76
N ARG A 156 -7.92 8.26 -8.21
CA ARG A 156 -8.31 9.50 -7.53
C ARG A 156 -9.62 9.27 -6.79
N LEU A 157 -9.73 9.78 -5.56
CA LEU A 157 -11.03 9.94 -4.93
C LEU A 157 -11.82 11.02 -5.69
N ILE A 158 -12.94 10.63 -6.27
CA ILE A 158 -13.79 11.53 -7.03
C ILE A 158 -14.49 12.49 -6.07
N GLY A 159 -14.55 13.77 -6.42
CA GLY A 159 -15.20 14.80 -5.58
C GLY A 159 -14.35 15.34 -4.42
N VAL A 160 -13.26 14.67 -4.03
CA VAL A 160 -12.34 15.16 -3.00
C VAL A 160 -11.42 16.25 -3.58
N THR A 161 -11.74 17.51 -3.26
CA THR A 161 -11.04 18.67 -3.81
C THR A 161 -10.37 19.57 -2.77
N ALA A 162 -10.57 19.38 -1.47
CA ALA A 162 -9.86 20.18 -0.47
C ALA A 162 -8.43 19.67 -0.29
N TYR A 163 -7.57 20.53 0.25
CA TYR A 163 -6.29 20.05 0.75
C TYR A 163 -6.49 19.28 2.05
N ALA A 164 -5.77 18.17 2.19
CA ALA A 164 -5.82 17.34 3.39
C ALA A 164 -4.42 17.11 3.95
N TYR A 165 -4.30 17.24 5.27
CA TYR A 165 -3.13 16.82 6.05
C TYR A 165 -3.46 15.78 7.10
N SER A 166 -4.74 15.66 7.44
CA SER A 166 -5.33 14.60 8.26
C SER A 166 -6.63 14.17 7.58
N LEU A 167 -6.95 12.89 7.72
CA LEU A 167 -8.13 12.24 7.18
C LEU A 167 -8.74 11.40 8.29
N ASP A 168 -10.06 11.35 8.35
CA ASP A 168 -10.81 10.41 9.19
C ASP A 168 -12.12 10.04 8.47
N TRP A 169 -12.70 8.90 8.83
CA TRP A 169 -13.88 8.35 8.14
C TRP A 169 -14.95 7.91 9.13
N GLY A 170 -16.21 8.03 8.72
CA GLY A 170 -17.34 7.49 9.47
C GLY A 170 -18.66 7.86 8.81
N ASP A 171 -19.69 7.08 9.07
CA ASP A 171 -21.07 7.37 8.68
C ASP A 171 -21.63 8.50 9.57
N ILE A 172 -21.45 9.76 9.15
CA ILE A 172 -21.76 10.96 9.93
C ILE A 172 -23.24 11.32 9.77
N ASP A 173 -23.84 11.06 8.61
CA ASP A 173 -25.25 11.37 8.34
C ASP A 173 -26.22 10.19 8.55
N GLN A 174 -25.70 9.00 8.85
CA GLN A 174 -26.43 7.77 9.20
C GLN A 174 -27.18 7.13 8.03
N ASP A 175 -26.67 7.27 6.81
CA ASP A 175 -27.24 6.62 5.63
C ASP A 175 -26.66 5.22 5.36
N GLY A 176 -25.58 4.87 6.05
CA GLY A 176 -24.93 3.57 6.00
C GLY A 176 -23.66 3.53 5.14
N ASP A 177 -23.33 4.61 4.43
CA ASP A 177 -22.09 4.76 3.69
C ASP A 177 -21.05 5.53 4.52
N LEU A 178 -19.76 5.36 4.23
CA LEU A 178 -18.70 6.04 4.98
C LEU A 178 -18.45 7.45 4.42
N ASP A 179 -18.56 8.46 5.28
CA ASP A 179 -18.20 9.84 4.94
C ASP A 179 -16.72 10.11 5.21
N LEU A 180 -16.12 10.96 4.37
CA LEU A 180 -14.74 11.42 4.56
C LEU A 180 -14.71 12.79 5.23
N LEU A 181 -14.00 12.88 6.35
CA LEU A 181 -13.60 14.12 6.99
C LEU A 181 -12.13 14.43 6.71
N THR A 182 -11.88 15.57 6.08
CA THR A 182 -10.53 16.07 5.84
C THR A 182 -10.25 17.29 6.71
N ALA A 183 -9.03 17.40 7.20
CA ALA A 183 -8.53 18.60 7.84
C ALA A 183 -7.18 19.01 7.25
N SER A 184 -7.10 20.27 6.89
CA SER A 184 -5.85 20.98 6.66
C SER A 184 -5.81 22.23 7.52
N TYR A 185 -4.62 22.60 7.95
CA TYR A 185 -4.40 23.93 8.49
C TYR A 185 -4.05 24.84 7.33
N ASP A 186 -4.59 26.05 7.38
CA ASP A 186 -4.09 27.15 6.57
C ASP A 186 -2.70 27.48 7.12
N ALA A 187 -1.68 26.87 6.53
CA ALA A 187 -0.32 27.31 6.77
C ALA A 187 -0.25 28.71 6.15
N SER A 188 -0.52 29.73 6.97
CA SER A 188 0.00 31.07 6.67
C SER A 188 1.52 30.91 6.53
N LEU A 189 1.97 30.70 5.30
CA LEU A 189 3.36 30.85 4.90
C LEU A 189 3.65 32.33 5.12
N ALA A 190 4.20 32.65 6.29
CA ALA A 190 4.48 34.02 6.67
C ALA A 190 5.26 34.73 5.54
N LYS A 191 4.63 35.80 5.05
CA LYS A 191 5.07 36.75 4.03
C LYS A 191 6.58 36.95 3.91
N GLN A 192 7.31 36.13 3.14
CA GLN A 192 8.66 36.50 2.65
C GLN A 192 9.04 35.99 1.24
N THR A 193 8.11 35.52 0.41
CA THR A 193 8.45 35.17 -0.99
C THR A 193 7.25 35.32 -1.93
N PRO A 194 7.40 35.85 -3.16
CA PRO A 194 6.30 36.27 -4.03
C PRO A 194 5.64 35.11 -4.81
N LEU A 195 5.69 33.86 -4.31
CA LEU A 195 5.29 32.67 -5.07
C LEU A 195 4.08 31.89 -4.52
N TYR A 196 3.39 32.36 -3.48
CA TYR A 196 2.30 31.60 -2.87
C TYR A 196 0.98 32.37 -2.87
N GLN A 197 0.01 31.87 -3.64
CA GLN A 197 -1.39 32.33 -3.67
C GLN A 197 -2.13 31.79 -2.45
N GLU A 198 -3.03 32.60 -1.87
CA GLU A 198 -4.00 32.12 -0.87
C GLU A 198 -4.82 30.97 -1.47
N SER A 199 -4.81 29.82 -0.82
CA SER A 199 -5.58 28.66 -1.27
C SER A 199 -6.93 28.65 -0.56
N HIS A 200 -8.02 28.89 -1.31
CA HIS A 200 -9.38 28.69 -0.82
C HIS A 200 -9.73 27.22 -0.53
N ARG A 201 -8.77 26.29 -0.63
CA ARG A 201 -8.95 24.84 -0.46
C ARG A 201 -8.47 24.34 0.92
N ALA A 202 -7.99 25.22 1.79
CA ALA A 202 -7.58 24.87 3.15
C ALA A 202 -8.77 24.93 4.13
N GLY A 203 -8.73 24.12 5.19
CA GLY A 203 -9.75 24.07 6.23
C GLY A 203 -10.22 22.65 6.54
N VAL A 204 -11.39 22.54 7.18
CA VAL A 204 -12.07 21.27 7.41
C VAL A 204 -13.13 21.09 6.32
N SER A 205 -13.18 19.92 5.69
CA SER A 205 -14.19 19.58 4.68
C SER A 205 -14.75 18.19 4.95
N ILE A 206 -16.07 18.07 4.88
CA ILE A 206 -16.80 16.81 4.94
C ILE A 206 -17.30 16.46 3.52
N TYR A 207 -17.17 15.21 3.15
CA TYR A 207 -17.64 14.64 1.90
C TYR A 207 -18.61 13.53 2.26
N LEU A 208 -19.87 13.70 1.88
CA LEU A 208 -20.90 12.68 2.05
C LEU A 208 -20.88 11.75 0.84
N GLN A 209 -20.99 10.44 1.07
CA GLN A 209 -21.02 9.44 0.01
C GLN A 209 -22.43 9.17 -0.50
#